data_AF-A0A2W4RFL2-F1
#
_entry.id   AF-A0A2W4RFL2-F1
#
_cell.length_a   1.000
_cell.length_b   1.000
_cell.length_c   1.000
_cell.angle_alpha   90.00
_cell.angle_beta   90.00
_cell.angle_gamma   90.00
#
_symmetry.space_group_name_H-M   'P 1'
#
loop_
_entity.id
_entity.type
_entity.pdbx_description
1 polymer ?
#
loop_
_entity_poly.entity_id
_entity_poly.type
_entity_poly.pdbx_seq_one_letter_code
_entity_poly.pdbx_strand_id
1 'polypeptide(L)'
;KTINASNVAIGDGNGGNNYSVTLDPNTASSITKAPLAINAVTDTKVYDGTTSSSLTPAVVGLQTPAGHVDSVTLNGQGFASKNVLGANGSTLVVNSGYAVNDGNNGLNYSVTLSGAIGQINPLALSISATRVYNGLTGIGGGLFAINNLIATDSLTLTGSATVDSKNIGTYTFGGASPNGLSVGSLTLGGSSADNYTLAKAAGQAVINPASLNLAAVTDTKNYDGTTQSTGVVTVTGLAASDSLSNLSQHFDLPDIGIRTLLVDPNYILNDGNGGNNYMVVLGSASGAIVGGQGNSNNAGNIAGAVEPKYGARYNNNTAGSNPFNDDQYQLSGGISPIVVVGDVVSGGDVGSGGHHNINENAPAGGCILVGNKISC
;
A
#
# COMPACT_ATOMS: atom_id res chain seq x y z
N LYS A 1 -11.10 -45.57 -62.39
CA LYS A 1 -12.21 -46.17 -61.60
C LYS A 1 -13.02 -47.02 -62.57
N THR A 2 -13.47 -48.19 -62.13
CA THR A 2 -14.24 -49.10 -62.99
C THR A 2 -15.69 -48.64 -63.09
N ILE A 3 -16.13 -48.29 -64.30
CA ILE A 3 -17.53 -47.98 -64.59
C ILE A 3 -18.14 -49.20 -65.26
N ASN A 4 -19.17 -49.76 -64.64
CA ASN A 4 -19.94 -50.87 -65.18
C ASN A 4 -21.24 -50.32 -65.77
N ALA A 5 -21.52 -50.66 -67.02
CA ALA A 5 -22.83 -50.40 -67.60
C ALA A 5 -23.83 -51.47 -67.12
N SER A 6 -25.06 -51.08 -66.83
CA SER A 6 -26.16 -51.97 -66.50
C SER A 6 -27.44 -51.45 -67.15
N ASN A 7 -28.40 -52.35 -67.42
CA ASN A 7 -29.70 -52.01 -68.03
C ASN A 7 -29.57 -51.35 -69.42
N VAL A 8 -28.56 -51.76 -70.20
CA VAL A 8 -28.41 -51.34 -71.60
C VAL A 8 -29.49 -52.03 -72.43
N ALA A 9 -30.30 -51.26 -73.15
CA ALA A 9 -31.31 -51.77 -74.08
C ALA A 9 -30.97 -51.35 -75.51
N ILE A 10 -31.21 -52.24 -76.47
CA ILE A 10 -31.03 -51.94 -77.90
C ILE A 10 -32.38 -51.54 -78.49
N GLY A 11 -32.48 -50.29 -78.91
CA GLY A 11 -33.69 -49.72 -79.51
C GLY A 11 -33.75 -49.93 -81.02
N ASP A 12 -33.87 -51.18 -81.48
CA ASP A 12 -33.92 -51.53 -82.91
C ASP A 12 -35.33 -51.83 -83.44
N GLY A 13 -36.37 -51.66 -82.61
CA GLY A 13 -37.75 -51.99 -82.95
C GLY A 13 -38.16 -53.45 -82.72
N ASN A 14 -37.24 -54.33 -82.32
CA ASN A 14 -37.50 -55.72 -81.93
C ASN A 14 -37.20 -55.99 -80.43
N GLY A 15 -37.04 -54.92 -79.65
CA GLY A 15 -36.66 -55.01 -78.24
C GLY A 15 -35.26 -55.58 -78.00
N GLY A 16 -34.39 -55.60 -79.01
CA GLY A 16 -33.02 -56.10 -78.90
C GLY A 16 -32.87 -57.63 -78.84
N ASN A 17 -33.94 -58.41 -79.04
CA ASN A 17 -33.94 -59.88 -78.89
C ASN A 17 -33.03 -60.65 -79.87
N ASN A 18 -32.57 -59.97 -80.91
CA ASN A 18 -31.65 -60.45 -81.96
C ASN A 18 -30.17 -60.15 -81.66
N TYR A 19 -29.86 -59.51 -80.54
CA TYR A 19 -28.49 -59.20 -80.12
C TYR A 19 -28.10 -59.96 -78.86
N SER A 20 -26.86 -60.43 -78.81
CA SER A 20 -26.20 -60.84 -77.57
C SER A 20 -25.27 -59.72 -77.15
N VAL A 21 -25.61 -59.01 -76.07
CA VAL A 21 -24.84 -57.86 -75.58
C VAL A 21 -23.81 -58.35 -74.55
N THR A 22 -22.53 -58.10 -74.84
CA THR A 22 -21.44 -58.24 -73.86
C THR A 22 -21.02 -56.84 -73.41
N LEU A 23 -20.93 -56.64 -72.10
CA LEU A 23 -20.53 -55.35 -71.52
C LEU A 23 -19.14 -55.50 -70.91
N ASP A 24 -18.19 -54.73 -71.43
CA ASP A 24 -16.86 -54.65 -70.86
C ASP A 24 -16.78 -53.47 -69.88
N PRO A 25 -16.24 -53.66 -68.66
CA PRO A 25 -16.03 -52.57 -67.73
C PRO A 25 -15.07 -51.53 -68.29
N ASN A 26 -15.42 -50.25 -68.21
CA ASN A 26 -14.46 -49.18 -68.48
C ASN A 26 -13.57 -49.00 -67.24
N THR A 27 -12.31 -49.43 -67.32
CA THR A 27 -11.34 -49.29 -66.22
C THR A 27 -10.51 -47.99 -66.32
N ALA A 28 -10.54 -47.30 -67.46
CA ALA A 28 -9.75 -46.12 -67.75
C ALA A 28 -10.40 -44.80 -67.31
N SER A 29 -11.64 -44.82 -66.80
CA SER A 29 -12.32 -43.60 -66.38
C SER A 29 -11.60 -42.91 -65.21
N SER A 30 -11.34 -41.61 -65.36
CA SER A 30 -10.90 -40.74 -64.26
C SER A 30 -12.10 -40.01 -63.66
N ILE A 31 -12.22 -40.03 -62.34
CA ILE A 31 -13.14 -39.16 -61.60
C ILE A 31 -12.29 -38.08 -60.95
N THR A 32 -12.52 -36.83 -61.31
CA THR A 32 -11.83 -35.69 -60.70
C THR A 32 -12.40 -35.43 -59.31
N LYS A 33 -11.56 -34.89 -58.42
CA LYS A 33 -11.98 -34.50 -57.09
C LYS A 33 -12.97 -33.33 -57.17
N ALA A 34 -14.00 -33.35 -56.32
CA ALA A 34 -14.90 -32.21 -56.16
C ALA A 34 -14.18 -31.07 -55.42
N PRO A 35 -14.37 -29.80 -55.80
CA PRO A 35 -13.82 -28.68 -55.04
C PRO A 35 -14.57 -28.52 -53.71
N LEU A 36 -13.84 -28.33 -52.62
CA LEU A 36 -14.40 -27.99 -51.31
C LEU A 36 -13.63 -26.81 -50.73
N ALA A 37 -14.33 -25.76 -50.30
CA ALA A 37 -13.73 -24.64 -49.60
C ALA A 37 -14.10 -24.69 -48.12
N ILE A 38 -13.10 -24.56 -47.24
CA ILE A 38 -13.29 -24.30 -45.81
C ILE A 38 -12.71 -22.92 -45.53
N ASN A 39 -13.60 -21.98 -45.21
CA ASN A 39 -13.25 -20.57 -45.07
C ASN A 39 -13.37 -20.18 -43.60
N ALA A 40 -12.30 -19.66 -43.01
CA ALA A 40 -12.41 -18.96 -41.74
C ALA A 40 -13.41 -17.80 -41.89
N VAL A 41 -14.08 -17.45 -40.81
CA VAL A 41 -15.01 -16.32 -40.74
C VAL A 41 -14.42 -15.19 -39.90
N THR A 42 -14.80 -13.95 -40.19
CA THR A 42 -14.35 -12.78 -39.40
C THR A 42 -14.81 -12.91 -37.95
N ASP A 43 -13.88 -12.66 -37.02
CA ASP A 43 -14.14 -12.66 -35.58
C ASP A 43 -13.53 -11.43 -34.91
N THR A 44 -14.15 -10.99 -33.82
CA THR A 44 -13.69 -9.88 -32.99
C THR A 44 -13.63 -10.30 -31.53
N LYS A 45 -12.49 -10.08 -30.87
CA LYS A 45 -12.29 -10.35 -29.44
C LYS A 45 -11.58 -9.21 -28.72
N VAL A 46 -11.58 -9.25 -27.40
CA VAL A 46 -10.66 -8.46 -26.56
C VAL A 46 -9.41 -9.29 -26.30
N TYR A 47 -8.25 -8.64 -26.19
CA TYR A 47 -6.99 -9.29 -25.87
C TYR A 47 -7.10 -10.11 -24.57
N ASP A 48 -6.83 -11.41 -24.68
CA ASP A 48 -6.87 -12.37 -23.57
C ASP A 48 -5.57 -13.19 -23.49
N GLY A 49 -4.54 -12.80 -24.26
CA GLY A 49 -3.26 -13.50 -24.31
C GLY A 49 -3.26 -14.78 -25.17
N THR A 50 -4.34 -15.10 -25.88
CA THR A 50 -4.49 -16.34 -26.66
C THR A 50 -4.84 -16.09 -28.13
N THR A 51 -4.63 -17.10 -28.97
CA THR A 51 -5.03 -17.13 -30.39
C THR A 51 -6.45 -17.68 -30.62
N SER A 52 -7.22 -17.96 -29.57
CA SER A 52 -8.50 -18.65 -29.70
C SER A 52 -9.58 -17.79 -30.36
N SER A 53 -10.38 -18.40 -31.23
CA SER A 53 -11.64 -17.90 -31.78
C SER A 53 -12.76 -18.87 -31.42
N SER A 54 -13.96 -18.36 -31.12
CA SER A 54 -15.13 -19.20 -30.81
C SER A 54 -16.01 -19.50 -32.04
N LEU A 55 -15.67 -18.91 -33.19
CA LEU A 55 -16.44 -19.08 -34.41
C LEU A 55 -16.04 -20.35 -35.16
N THR A 56 -16.95 -20.83 -36.01
CA THR A 56 -16.76 -22.03 -36.82
C THR A 56 -16.57 -21.65 -38.29
N PRO A 57 -15.56 -22.21 -38.98
CA PRO A 57 -15.37 -22.00 -40.42
C PRO A 57 -16.60 -22.37 -41.25
N ALA A 58 -16.83 -21.64 -42.34
CA ALA A 58 -17.87 -21.95 -43.31
C ALA A 58 -17.38 -22.99 -44.33
N VAL A 59 -18.19 -24.00 -44.60
CA VAL A 59 -17.90 -25.07 -45.59
C VAL A 59 -18.77 -24.85 -46.83
N VAL A 60 -18.15 -24.84 -48.01
CA VAL A 60 -18.83 -24.64 -49.30
C VAL A 60 -18.37 -25.71 -50.30
N GLY A 61 -19.30 -26.25 -51.09
CA GLY A 61 -19.00 -27.24 -52.13
C GLY A 61 -19.14 -28.70 -51.70
N LEU A 62 -19.68 -28.95 -50.51
CA LEU A 62 -19.98 -30.31 -50.04
C LEU A 62 -21.06 -30.96 -50.92
N GLN A 63 -20.83 -32.19 -51.36
CA GLN A 63 -21.75 -32.97 -52.16
C GLN A 63 -22.67 -33.78 -51.26
N THR A 64 -23.98 -33.72 -51.51
CA THR A 64 -24.99 -34.50 -50.77
C THR A 64 -25.90 -35.25 -51.75
N PRO A 65 -25.35 -36.20 -52.54
CA PRO A 65 -26.15 -36.97 -53.48
C PRO A 65 -27.21 -37.82 -52.75
N ALA A 66 -28.32 -38.14 -53.42
CA ALA A 66 -29.39 -38.94 -52.81
C ALA A 66 -28.84 -40.27 -52.26
N GLY A 67 -29.07 -40.53 -50.96
CA GLY A 67 -28.63 -41.75 -50.28
C GLY A 67 -27.24 -41.68 -49.62
N HIS A 68 -26.45 -40.64 -49.85
CA HIS A 68 -25.17 -40.39 -49.17
C HIS A 68 -25.04 -38.93 -48.74
N VAL A 69 -24.72 -38.70 -47.47
CA VAL A 69 -24.49 -37.36 -46.94
C VAL A 69 -23.03 -37.27 -46.53
N ASP A 70 -22.24 -36.58 -47.35
CA ASP A 70 -20.88 -36.22 -46.95
C ASP A 70 -20.96 -35.20 -45.80
N SER A 71 -19.94 -35.18 -44.95
CA SER A 71 -19.86 -34.19 -43.86
C SER A 71 -18.42 -33.72 -43.67
N VAL A 72 -18.28 -32.59 -42.95
CA VAL A 72 -16.97 -32.09 -42.52
C VAL A 72 -16.98 -31.94 -41.01
N THR A 73 -16.03 -32.58 -40.35
CA THR A 73 -15.72 -32.32 -38.94
C THR A 73 -14.67 -31.23 -38.87
N LEU A 74 -15.00 -30.08 -38.27
CA LEU A 74 -14.09 -28.94 -38.15
C LEU A 74 -13.42 -28.93 -36.77
N ASN A 75 -12.18 -28.44 -36.73
CA ASN A 75 -11.46 -28.14 -35.48
C ASN A 75 -11.50 -26.64 -35.12
N GLY A 76 -12.48 -25.92 -35.68
CA GLY A 76 -12.64 -24.47 -35.54
C GLY A 76 -11.62 -23.65 -36.34
N GLN A 77 -11.41 -22.43 -35.88
CA GLN A 77 -10.45 -21.46 -36.39
C GLN A 77 -9.73 -20.78 -35.22
N GLY A 78 -8.65 -20.06 -35.53
CA GLY A 78 -7.91 -19.27 -34.56
C GLY A 78 -7.30 -18.03 -35.21
N PHE A 79 -6.99 -17.04 -34.39
CA PHE A 79 -6.19 -15.90 -34.79
C PHE A 79 -4.75 -16.36 -35.08
N ALA A 80 -4.14 -15.85 -36.15
CA ALA A 80 -2.76 -16.16 -36.51
C ALA A 80 -1.73 -15.63 -35.49
N SER A 81 -2.12 -14.61 -34.72
CA SER A 81 -1.34 -14.01 -33.63
C SER A 81 -2.25 -13.71 -32.46
N LYS A 82 -1.72 -13.80 -31.23
CA LYS A 82 -2.44 -13.35 -30.04
C LYS A 82 -2.52 -11.82 -29.93
N ASN A 83 -1.59 -11.11 -30.58
CA ASN A 83 -1.37 -9.67 -30.34
C ASN A 83 -2.38 -8.80 -31.09
N VAL A 84 -2.65 -7.62 -30.54
CA VAL A 84 -3.37 -6.54 -31.22
C VAL A 84 -2.47 -5.96 -32.30
N LEU A 85 -2.93 -5.99 -33.56
CA LEU A 85 -2.15 -5.52 -34.72
C LEU A 85 -2.77 -4.29 -35.39
N GLY A 86 -3.75 -3.65 -34.74
CA GLY A 86 -4.49 -2.52 -35.29
C GLY A 86 -5.54 -2.92 -36.33
N ALA A 87 -6.14 -1.90 -36.96
CA ALA A 87 -7.22 -2.08 -37.93
C ALA A 87 -6.78 -2.97 -39.11
N ASN A 88 -7.54 -4.04 -39.36
CA ASN A 88 -7.27 -5.04 -40.41
C ASN A 88 -5.92 -5.78 -40.29
N GLY A 89 -5.18 -5.64 -39.17
CA GLY A 89 -3.88 -6.28 -38.99
C GLY A 89 -3.97 -7.72 -38.50
N SER A 90 -5.07 -8.11 -37.84
CA SER A 90 -5.28 -9.48 -37.34
C SER A 90 -5.95 -10.35 -38.40
N THR A 91 -5.53 -11.61 -38.50
CA THR A 91 -6.11 -12.59 -39.43
C THR A 91 -6.49 -13.87 -38.70
N LEU A 92 -7.48 -14.59 -39.25
CA LEU A 92 -7.90 -15.91 -38.80
C LEU A 92 -7.54 -16.98 -39.82
N VAL A 93 -7.19 -18.14 -39.30
CA VAL A 93 -6.87 -19.35 -40.05
C VAL A 93 -7.79 -20.48 -39.62
N VAL A 94 -8.15 -21.35 -40.57
CA VAL A 94 -8.82 -22.61 -40.26
C VAL A 94 -7.83 -23.49 -39.50
N ASN A 95 -8.24 -24.02 -38.34
CA ASN A 95 -7.38 -24.88 -37.55
C ASN A 95 -7.15 -26.21 -38.29
N SER A 96 -5.93 -26.72 -38.22
CA SER A 96 -5.60 -28.05 -38.73
C SER A 96 -6.38 -29.14 -38.00
N GLY A 97 -6.54 -30.30 -38.64
CA GLY A 97 -7.25 -31.44 -38.05
C GLY A 97 -8.75 -31.50 -38.39
N TYR A 98 -9.20 -30.75 -39.40
CA TYR A 98 -10.50 -31.02 -40.01
C TYR A 98 -10.50 -32.38 -40.72
N ALA A 99 -11.66 -33.01 -40.81
CA ALA A 99 -11.86 -34.27 -41.53
C ALA A 99 -13.04 -34.16 -42.49
N VAL A 100 -12.87 -34.64 -43.72
CA VAL A 100 -13.96 -34.77 -44.70
C VAL A 100 -14.42 -36.22 -44.68
N ASN A 101 -15.66 -36.44 -44.26
CA ASN A 101 -16.26 -37.76 -44.12
C ASN A 101 -17.13 -38.04 -45.35
N ASP A 102 -16.52 -38.62 -46.39
CA ASP A 102 -17.11 -38.91 -47.71
C ASP A 102 -17.15 -40.43 -48.02
N GLY A 103 -16.92 -41.27 -46.99
CA GLY A 103 -16.76 -42.71 -47.14
C GLY A 103 -15.46 -43.15 -47.83
N ASN A 104 -14.56 -42.22 -48.16
CA ASN A 104 -13.29 -42.45 -48.85
C ASN A 104 -12.12 -41.65 -48.22
N ASN A 105 -12.15 -41.46 -46.89
CA ASN A 105 -11.13 -40.73 -46.12
C ASN A 105 -10.85 -39.30 -46.64
N GLY A 106 -11.86 -38.62 -47.18
CA GLY A 106 -11.75 -37.27 -47.73
C GLY A 106 -11.06 -37.19 -49.10
N LEU A 107 -10.74 -38.32 -49.72
CA LEU A 107 -10.02 -38.36 -50.99
C LEU A 107 -10.88 -37.98 -52.19
N ASN A 108 -12.20 -37.82 -52.04
CA ASN A 108 -13.06 -37.35 -53.12
C ASN A 108 -13.01 -35.84 -53.32
N TYR A 109 -12.36 -35.09 -52.41
CA TYR A 109 -12.32 -33.64 -52.44
C TYR A 109 -10.92 -33.06 -52.64
N SER A 110 -10.88 -31.95 -53.36
CA SER A 110 -9.75 -31.02 -53.42
C SER A 110 -10.08 -29.85 -52.51
N VAL A 111 -9.52 -29.87 -51.29
CA VAL A 111 -9.85 -28.90 -50.25
C VAL A 111 -8.97 -27.65 -50.38
N THR A 112 -9.60 -26.48 -50.40
CA THR A 112 -8.94 -25.18 -50.29
C THR A 112 -9.30 -24.53 -48.95
N LEU A 113 -8.28 -24.03 -48.25
CA LEU A 113 -8.45 -23.28 -47.01
C LEU A 113 -8.27 -21.79 -47.28
N SER A 114 -9.20 -20.98 -46.80
CA SER A 114 -9.10 -19.51 -46.89
C SER A 114 -9.12 -18.90 -45.50
N GLY A 115 -8.26 -17.90 -45.29
CA GLY A 115 -8.28 -17.08 -44.07
C GLY A 115 -9.35 -16.00 -44.10
N ALA A 116 -9.52 -15.32 -42.97
CA ALA A 116 -10.36 -14.14 -42.83
C ALA A 116 -9.62 -13.01 -42.10
N ILE A 117 -10.08 -11.78 -42.25
CA ILE A 117 -9.66 -10.68 -41.37
C ILE A 117 -10.35 -10.84 -40.02
N GLY A 118 -9.65 -10.50 -38.94
CA GLY A 118 -10.20 -10.42 -37.59
C GLY A 118 -9.84 -9.11 -36.91
N GLN A 119 -10.40 -8.90 -35.72
CA GLN A 119 -10.09 -7.76 -34.87
C GLN A 119 -9.82 -8.21 -33.43
N ILE A 120 -8.65 -7.86 -32.90
CA ILE A 120 -8.36 -7.98 -31.47
C ILE A 120 -8.32 -6.56 -30.90
N ASN A 121 -9.24 -6.27 -29.99
CA ASN A 121 -9.28 -4.99 -29.27
C ASN A 121 -8.33 -5.05 -28.07
N PRO A 122 -7.55 -3.99 -27.79
CA PRO A 122 -6.71 -3.94 -26.60
C PRO A 122 -7.48 -4.19 -25.31
N LEU A 123 -6.85 -4.86 -24.34
CA LEU A 123 -7.39 -5.01 -23.00
C LEU A 123 -7.18 -3.72 -22.19
N ALA A 124 -8.24 -3.25 -21.54
CA ALA A 124 -8.22 -2.08 -20.69
C ALA A 124 -7.52 -2.36 -19.34
N LEU A 125 -6.48 -1.57 -19.02
CA LEU A 125 -5.78 -1.59 -17.74
C LEU A 125 -6.24 -0.45 -16.83
N SER A 126 -6.37 -0.72 -15.53
CA SER A 126 -6.49 0.31 -14.51
C SER A 126 -5.16 0.52 -13.78
N ILE A 127 -4.97 1.70 -13.20
CA ILE A 127 -3.75 2.05 -12.47
C ILE A 127 -4.07 2.57 -11.08
N SER A 128 -3.19 2.29 -10.13
CA SER A 128 -3.34 2.78 -8.76
C SER A 128 -1.99 3.19 -8.18
N ALA A 129 -1.91 4.35 -7.56
CA ALA A 129 -0.72 4.78 -6.83
C ALA A 129 -1.05 5.07 -5.36
N THR A 130 -0.08 4.82 -4.50
CA THR A 130 -0.11 5.32 -3.13
C THR A 130 1.23 5.96 -2.80
N ARG A 131 1.19 7.07 -2.05
CA ARG A 131 2.40 7.70 -1.52
C ARG A 131 2.11 8.41 -0.21
N VAL A 132 3.16 8.68 0.54
CA VAL A 132 3.09 9.58 1.68
C VAL A 132 3.15 11.03 1.19
N TYR A 133 2.53 11.93 1.95
CA TYR A 133 2.60 13.36 1.72
C TYR A 133 4.06 13.82 1.65
N ASN A 134 4.36 14.66 0.66
CA ASN A 134 5.71 15.17 0.40
C ASN A 134 5.72 16.62 -0.11
N GLY A 135 4.59 17.33 0.03
CA GLY A 135 4.44 18.71 -0.43
C GLY A 135 4.25 18.91 -1.94
N LEU A 136 4.30 17.85 -2.76
CA LEU A 136 4.22 17.95 -4.23
C LEU A 136 2.86 17.47 -4.77
N THR A 137 2.51 17.88 -5.99
CA THR A 137 1.33 17.40 -6.74
C THR A 137 1.65 16.34 -7.79
N GLY A 138 2.93 16.22 -8.19
CA GLY A 138 3.37 15.23 -9.18
C GLY A 138 3.45 13.80 -8.63
N ILE A 139 3.08 12.83 -9.46
CA ILE A 139 3.22 11.38 -9.20
C ILE A 139 3.93 10.76 -10.40
N GLY A 140 5.13 10.22 -10.19
CA GLY A 140 5.89 9.54 -11.24
C GLY A 140 5.22 8.23 -11.67
N GLY A 141 5.33 7.86 -12.95
CA GLY A 141 4.72 6.65 -13.51
C GLY A 141 5.16 5.35 -12.80
N GLY A 142 6.40 5.31 -12.31
CA GLY A 142 6.93 4.17 -11.55
C GLY A 142 6.27 3.94 -10.18
N LEU A 143 5.45 4.88 -9.68
CA LEU A 143 4.68 4.70 -8.44
C LEU A 143 3.31 4.07 -8.67
N PHE A 144 2.86 3.96 -9.92
CA PHE A 144 1.59 3.33 -10.23
C PHE A 144 1.76 1.83 -10.40
N ALA A 145 0.94 1.07 -9.69
CA ALA A 145 0.68 -0.32 -10.01
C ALA A 145 -0.23 -0.39 -11.24
N ILE A 146 0.05 -1.36 -12.12
CA ILE A 146 -0.80 -1.73 -13.26
C ILE A 146 -1.67 -2.91 -12.84
N ASN A 147 -2.98 -2.75 -12.93
CA ASN A 147 -3.95 -3.78 -12.59
C ASN A 147 -4.58 -4.38 -13.87
N ASN A 148 -5.07 -5.61 -13.79
CA ASN A 148 -5.60 -6.40 -14.91
C ASN A 148 -4.57 -6.78 -15.99
N LEU A 149 -3.28 -6.80 -15.62
CA LEU A 149 -2.22 -7.33 -16.47
C LEU A 149 -2.32 -8.86 -16.53
N ILE A 150 -2.21 -9.43 -17.73
CA ILE A 150 -2.11 -10.89 -17.89
C ILE A 150 -0.72 -11.30 -17.40
N ALA A 151 -0.65 -12.29 -16.50
CA ALA A 151 0.57 -12.59 -15.74
C ALA A 151 1.81 -12.94 -16.59
N THR A 152 1.63 -13.40 -17.83
CA THR A 152 2.72 -13.71 -18.76
C THR A 152 3.29 -12.48 -19.48
N ASP A 153 2.62 -11.35 -19.36
CA ASP A 153 2.95 -10.12 -20.07
C ASP A 153 3.73 -9.18 -19.15
N SER A 154 4.62 -8.40 -19.76
CA SER A 154 5.45 -7.42 -19.05
C SER A 154 5.25 -6.04 -19.67
N LEU A 155 4.93 -5.07 -18.82
CA LEU A 155 4.74 -3.67 -19.20
C LEU A 155 5.56 -2.75 -18.30
N THR A 156 5.92 -1.60 -18.84
CA THR A 156 6.45 -0.47 -18.08
C THR A 156 5.48 0.68 -18.15
N LEU A 157 5.33 1.46 -17.08
CA LEU A 157 4.59 2.72 -17.10
C LEU A 157 5.54 3.88 -16.82
N THR A 158 5.74 4.72 -17.82
CA THR A 158 6.64 5.89 -17.74
C THR A 158 5.86 7.19 -17.81
N GLY A 159 6.53 8.32 -17.55
CA GLY A 159 5.91 9.64 -17.53
C GLY A 159 5.44 10.04 -16.13
N SER A 160 4.47 10.95 -16.06
CA SER A 160 3.97 11.48 -14.80
C SER A 160 2.48 11.79 -14.86
N ALA A 161 1.81 11.57 -13.73
CA ALA A 161 0.49 12.10 -13.42
C ALA A 161 0.60 13.27 -12.43
N THR A 162 -0.48 14.02 -12.27
CA THR A 162 -0.59 15.12 -11.32
C THR A 162 -1.94 15.06 -10.62
N VAL A 163 -1.94 15.29 -9.32
CA VAL A 163 -3.16 15.57 -8.55
C VAL A 163 -3.40 17.08 -8.45
N ASP A 164 -4.65 17.49 -8.37
CA ASP A 164 -5.04 18.92 -8.30
C ASP A 164 -4.80 19.58 -6.93
N SER A 165 -4.46 18.77 -5.93
CA SER A 165 -4.07 19.20 -4.59
C SER A 165 -2.93 18.33 -4.09
N LYS A 166 -1.99 18.94 -3.35
CA LYS A 166 -0.90 18.20 -2.69
C LYS A 166 -1.35 17.43 -1.45
N ASN A 167 -2.54 17.76 -0.93
CA ASN A 167 -2.97 17.35 0.40
C ASN A 167 -3.31 15.85 0.47
N ILE A 168 -3.35 15.31 1.68
CA ILE A 168 -3.88 13.96 1.92
C ILE A 168 -5.26 13.82 1.30
N GLY A 169 -5.50 12.68 0.66
CA GLY A 169 -6.79 12.41 0.03
C GLY A 169 -6.73 11.24 -0.92
N THR A 170 -7.90 10.93 -1.46
CA THR A 170 -8.07 9.98 -2.54
C THR A 170 -8.44 10.75 -3.80
N TYR A 171 -7.63 10.60 -4.83
CA TYR A 171 -7.74 11.30 -6.10
C TYR A 171 -8.16 10.33 -7.19
N THR A 172 -9.15 10.72 -7.99
CA THR A 172 -9.71 9.88 -9.05
C THR A 172 -9.63 10.58 -10.39
N PHE A 173 -9.51 9.81 -11.46
CA PHE A 173 -9.46 10.38 -12.80
C PHE A 173 -10.76 11.10 -13.14
N GLY A 174 -10.65 12.35 -13.61
CA GLY A 174 -11.81 13.19 -13.88
C GLY A 174 -12.60 13.60 -12.63
N GLY A 175 -12.05 13.35 -11.43
CA GLY A 175 -12.61 13.84 -10.18
C GLY A 175 -12.73 15.36 -10.17
N ALA A 176 -13.80 15.87 -9.55
CA ALA A 176 -13.97 17.30 -9.33
C ALA A 176 -12.93 17.81 -8.34
N SER A 177 -12.63 19.12 -8.41
CA SER A 177 -11.73 19.73 -7.46
C SER A 177 -12.38 19.96 -6.09
N PRO A 178 -11.64 19.79 -4.97
CA PRO A 178 -10.34 19.11 -4.88
C PRO A 178 -10.53 17.60 -4.99
N ASN A 179 -9.54 16.86 -5.50
CA ASN A 179 -9.45 15.40 -5.68
C ASN A 179 -9.41 14.90 -7.15
N GLY A 180 -9.14 15.79 -8.10
CA GLY A 180 -8.88 15.41 -9.49
C GLY A 180 -7.49 14.80 -9.70
N LEU A 181 -7.44 13.63 -10.35
CA LEU A 181 -6.21 13.03 -10.90
C LEU A 181 -6.16 13.26 -12.41
N SER A 182 -5.10 13.91 -12.88
CA SER A 182 -4.75 14.00 -14.30
C SER A 182 -3.60 13.06 -14.60
N VAL A 183 -3.81 12.09 -15.49
CA VAL A 183 -2.79 11.08 -15.86
C VAL A 183 -1.75 11.59 -16.86
N GLY A 184 -1.74 12.89 -17.16
CA GLY A 184 -0.65 13.60 -17.84
C GLY A 184 -0.01 12.85 -19.02
N SER A 185 1.30 12.62 -18.91
CA SER A 185 2.16 11.98 -19.92
C SER A 185 2.35 10.48 -19.73
N LEU A 186 1.53 9.84 -18.88
CA LEU A 186 1.66 8.41 -18.62
C LEU A 186 1.53 7.59 -19.91
N THR A 187 2.54 6.75 -20.15
CA THR A 187 2.67 5.96 -21.38
C THR A 187 3.05 4.53 -21.04
N LEU A 188 2.37 3.57 -21.67
CA LEU A 188 2.71 2.15 -21.60
C LEU A 188 3.89 1.85 -22.52
N GLY A 189 4.84 1.08 -22.04
CA GLY A 189 5.97 0.56 -22.79
C GLY A 189 6.17 -0.94 -22.56
N GLY A 190 7.12 -1.51 -23.29
CA GLY A 190 7.39 -2.96 -23.31
C GLY A 190 6.78 -3.66 -24.52
N SER A 191 7.17 -4.91 -24.74
CA SER A 191 6.79 -5.68 -25.93
C SER A 191 5.30 -5.99 -26.05
N SER A 192 4.58 -5.95 -24.93
CA SER A 192 3.13 -6.18 -24.90
C SER A 192 2.31 -4.89 -24.95
N ALA A 193 2.92 -3.70 -25.00
CA ALA A 193 2.21 -2.42 -24.80
C ALA A 193 1.02 -2.23 -25.75
N ASP A 194 1.17 -2.60 -27.03
CA ASP A 194 0.11 -2.47 -28.05
C ASP A 194 -1.11 -3.35 -27.80
N ASN A 195 -0.98 -4.40 -26.97
CA ASN A 195 -2.08 -5.29 -26.59
C ASN A 195 -3.01 -4.67 -25.54
N TYR A 196 -2.64 -3.53 -24.98
CA TYR A 196 -3.35 -2.90 -23.88
C TYR A 196 -3.69 -1.45 -24.18
N THR A 197 -4.73 -0.97 -23.52
CA THR A 197 -5.00 0.45 -23.41
C THR A 197 -4.97 0.84 -21.94
N LEU A 198 -4.41 2.00 -21.65
CA LEU A 198 -4.55 2.57 -20.31
C LEU A 198 -5.96 3.15 -20.20
N ALA A 199 -6.85 2.47 -19.47
CA ALA A 199 -8.19 2.97 -19.20
C ALA A 199 -8.11 4.03 -18.11
N LYS A 200 -7.76 5.24 -18.55
CA LYS A 200 -7.51 6.42 -17.72
C LYS A 200 -8.63 6.67 -16.69
N ALA A 201 -9.89 6.35 -17.05
CA ALA A 201 -11.08 6.51 -16.22
C ALA A 201 -11.12 5.68 -14.93
N ALA A 202 -10.33 4.62 -14.80
CA ALA A 202 -10.31 3.76 -13.61
C ALA A 202 -9.11 4.02 -12.68
N GLY A 203 -8.31 5.07 -12.96
CA GLY A 203 -7.11 5.37 -12.19
C GLY A 203 -7.41 6.03 -10.83
N GLN A 204 -6.72 5.59 -9.77
CA GLN A 204 -6.77 6.21 -8.44
C GLN A 204 -5.36 6.53 -7.92
N ALA A 205 -5.22 7.63 -7.18
CA ALA A 205 -4.03 7.91 -6.39
C ALA A 205 -4.42 8.24 -4.94
N VAL A 206 -3.74 7.67 -3.96
CA VAL A 206 -3.95 7.95 -2.53
C VAL A 206 -2.71 8.62 -1.95
N ILE A 207 -2.91 9.78 -1.32
CA ILE A 207 -1.89 10.46 -0.54
C ILE A 207 -2.19 10.24 0.94
N ASN A 208 -1.26 9.61 1.65
CA ASN A 208 -1.35 9.30 3.08
C ASN A 208 -0.61 10.36 3.93
N PRO A 209 -0.95 10.49 5.23
CA PRO A 209 -0.25 11.42 6.12
C PRO A 209 1.25 11.16 6.20
N ALA A 210 2.03 12.24 6.27
CA ALA A 210 3.44 12.17 6.65
C ALA A 210 3.57 12.15 8.17
N SER A 211 4.58 11.46 8.70
CA SER A 211 4.92 11.59 10.12
C SER A 211 5.71 12.89 10.33
N LEU A 212 5.29 13.70 11.29
CA LEU A 212 6.03 14.87 11.75
C LEU A 212 6.39 14.67 13.22
N ASN A 213 7.67 14.57 13.54
CA ASN A 213 8.13 14.44 14.92
C ASN A 213 8.69 15.78 15.42
N LEU A 214 8.07 16.29 16.47
CA LEU A 214 8.48 17.47 17.21
C LEU A 214 8.98 17.00 18.57
N ALA A 215 10.28 17.08 18.82
CA ALA A 215 10.86 16.60 20.06
C ALA A 215 11.50 17.75 20.84
N ALA A 216 11.04 17.91 22.09
CA ALA A 216 11.69 18.79 23.04
C ALA A 216 13.17 18.38 23.18
N VAL A 217 14.01 19.36 23.47
CA VAL A 217 15.45 19.18 23.67
C VAL A 217 15.77 19.46 25.13
N THR A 218 16.71 18.71 25.69
CA THR A 218 17.23 18.96 27.03
C THR A 218 17.67 20.41 27.20
N ASP A 219 17.17 21.04 28.25
CA ASP A 219 17.53 22.40 28.66
C ASP A 219 17.84 22.41 30.16
N THR A 220 18.68 23.36 30.59
CA THR A 220 18.96 23.62 32.00
C THR A 220 18.92 25.11 32.26
N LYS A 221 18.14 25.54 33.24
CA LYS A 221 18.02 26.95 33.64
C LYS A 221 18.20 27.15 35.14
N ASN A 222 18.56 28.36 35.53
CA ASN A 222 18.48 28.78 36.92
C ASN A 222 17.01 28.99 37.32
N TYR A 223 16.71 28.76 38.60
CA TYR A 223 15.38 29.01 39.16
C TYR A 223 15.02 30.50 39.07
N ASP A 224 13.93 30.79 38.36
CA ASP A 224 13.35 32.12 38.19
C ASP A 224 11.83 32.14 38.49
N GLY A 225 11.30 31.03 39.00
CA GLY A 225 9.87 30.86 39.28
C GLY A 225 8.99 30.61 38.05
N THR A 226 9.57 30.35 36.87
CA THR A 226 8.82 30.13 35.61
C THR A 226 9.19 28.80 34.92
N THR A 227 8.26 28.27 34.13
CA THR A 227 8.44 27.06 33.30
C THR A 227 9.09 27.33 31.94
N GLN A 228 9.44 28.58 31.62
CA GLN A 228 9.97 28.93 30.31
C GLN A 228 11.32 28.27 30.06
N SER A 229 11.44 27.60 28.92
CA SER A 229 12.68 27.04 28.39
C SER A 229 13.14 27.86 27.18
N THR A 230 14.46 27.91 26.95
CA THR A 230 15.05 28.52 25.75
C THR A 230 15.51 27.48 24.73
N GLY A 231 15.42 26.21 25.08
CA GLY A 231 15.73 25.11 24.16
C GLY A 231 14.86 25.15 22.90
N VAL A 232 15.49 24.82 21.78
CA VAL A 232 14.86 24.81 20.45
C VAL A 232 14.36 23.41 20.15
N VAL A 233 13.05 23.26 19.95
CA VAL A 233 12.43 21.99 19.58
C VAL A 233 13.02 21.47 18.27
N THR A 234 13.37 20.20 18.24
CA THR A 234 13.84 19.53 17.02
C THR A 234 12.65 19.10 16.15
N VAL A 235 12.77 19.33 14.84
CA VAL A 235 11.73 19.04 13.86
C VAL A 235 12.27 18.04 12.85
N THR A 236 11.57 16.93 12.65
CA THR A 236 11.91 15.92 11.64
C THR A 236 10.66 15.46 10.90
N GLY A 237 10.77 15.29 9.58
CA GLY A 237 9.65 14.85 8.72
C GLY A 237 8.80 15.97 8.11
N LEU A 238 9.12 17.24 8.34
CA LEU A 238 8.45 18.38 7.71
C LEU A 238 8.81 18.47 6.21
N ALA A 239 7.81 18.56 5.33
CA ALA A 239 8.04 18.74 3.89
C ALA A 239 8.63 20.12 3.59
N ALA A 240 9.47 20.21 2.56
CA ALA A 240 10.24 21.43 2.26
C ALA A 240 9.39 22.66 1.90
N SER A 241 8.14 22.46 1.46
CA SER A 241 7.21 23.57 1.16
C SER A 241 6.50 24.14 2.37
N ASP A 242 6.65 23.51 3.54
CA ASP A 242 5.84 23.79 4.73
C ASP A 242 6.70 24.39 5.83
N SER A 243 6.05 25.02 6.82
CA SER A 243 6.75 25.68 7.92
C SER A 243 6.01 25.56 9.24
N LEU A 244 6.74 25.72 10.34
CA LEU A 244 6.20 25.83 11.70
C LEU A 244 6.41 27.25 12.22
N SER A 245 5.43 27.80 12.91
CA SER A 245 5.56 29.02 13.70
C SER A 245 5.08 28.79 15.13
N ASN A 246 5.48 29.67 16.06
CA ASN A 246 5.18 29.54 17.50
C ASN A 246 5.60 28.20 18.12
N LEU A 247 6.61 27.55 17.55
CA LEU A 247 7.15 26.30 18.09
C LEU A 247 8.08 26.61 19.26
N SER A 248 7.68 26.15 20.45
CA SER A 248 8.43 26.31 21.69
C SER A 248 8.28 25.08 22.58
N GLN A 249 9.02 25.07 23.68
CA GLN A 249 8.93 24.06 24.72
C GLN A 249 8.96 24.71 26.11
N HIS A 250 8.42 24.01 27.11
CA HIS A 250 8.42 24.42 28.51
C HIS A 250 8.79 23.27 29.43
N PHE A 251 9.27 23.60 30.62
CA PHE A 251 9.38 22.67 31.74
C PHE A 251 8.00 22.35 32.30
N ASP A 252 7.75 21.11 32.66
CA ASP A 252 6.51 20.64 33.28
C ASP A 252 6.13 21.43 34.56
N LEU A 253 7.11 21.78 35.40
CA LEU A 253 6.94 22.56 36.62
C LEU A 253 8.10 23.55 36.85
N PRO A 254 7.86 24.68 37.56
CA PRO A 254 8.88 25.71 37.80
C PRO A 254 9.88 25.35 38.92
N ASP A 255 9.62 24.29 39.68
CA ASP A 255 10.39 23.92 40.87
C ASP A 255 11.83 23.48 40.55
N ILE A 256 12.76 23.57 41.51
CA ILE A 256 14.17 23.10 41.37
C ILE A 256 14.24 21.57 41.28
N GLY A 257 15.07 21.05 40.38
CA GLY A 257 15.38 19.63 40.22
C GLY A 257 15.35 19.15 38.77
N ILE A 258 15.37 17.84 38.57
CA ILE A 258 15.18 17.22 37.25
C ILE A 258 13.73 17.39 36.82
N ARG A 259 13.51 17.88 35.60
CA ARG A 259 12.20 18.22 35.05
C ARG A 259 12.00 17.59 33.68
N THR A 260 10.74 17.50 33.26
CA THR A 260 10.38 17.08 31.91
C THR A 260 10.18 18.32 31.06
N LEU A 261 10.76 18.33 29.86
CA LEU A 261 10.49 19.33 28.84
C LEU A 261 9.45 18.78 27.87
N LEU A 262 8.42 19.59 27.61
CA LEU A 262 7.29 19.29 26.75
C LEU A 262 7.24 20.31 25.61
N VAL A 263 6.91 19.84 24.41
CA VAL A 263 6.61 20.74 23.27
C VAL A 263 5.28 21.44 23.52
N ASP A 264 5.23 22.74 23.29
CA ASP A 264 4.01 23.52 23.44
C ASP A 264 3.02 23.21 22.31
N PRO A 265 1.76 22.86 22.59
CA PRO A 265 0.79 22.48 21.56
C PRO A 265 0.31 23.66 20.70
N ASN A 266 0.74 24.89 21.00
CA ASN A 266 0.32 26.12 20.31
C ASN A 266 1.14 26.44 19.05
N TYR A 267 1.99 25.51 18.61
CA TYR A 267 2.66 25.63 17.32
C TYR A 267 1.62 25.69 16.19
N ILE A 268 1.94 26.41 15.12
CA ILE A 268 1.11 26.50 13.92
C ILE A 268 1.86 25.80 12.78
N LEU A 269 1.21 24.79 12.20
CA LEU A 269 1.71 24.09 11.03
C LEU A 269 1.14 24.73 9.76
N ASN A 270 1.99 25.43 9.03
CA ASN A 270 1.65 26.16 7.81
C ASN A 270 1.95 25.29 6.58
N ASP A 271 1.04 24.38 6.26
CA ASP A 271 1.11 23.46 5.11
C ASP A 271 0.06 23.76 4.03
N GLY A 272 -0.77 24.77 4.26
CA GLY A 272 -1.88 25.17 3.40
C GLY A 272 -3.19 24.42 3.64
N ASN A 273 -3.26 23.53 4.64
CA ASN A 273 -4.51 22.86 5.01
C ASN A 273 -4.73 22.67 6.52
N GLY A 274 -4.06 23.46 7.36
CA GLY A 274 -4.24 23.45 8.80
C GLY A 274 -3.56 22.27 9.50
N GLY A 275 -2.45 21.79 8.94
CA GLY A 275 -1.66 20.69 9.50
C GLY A 275 -2.24 19.31 9.23
N ASN A 276 -3.33 19.23 8.46
CA ASN A 276 -4.01 17.97 8.15
C ASN A 276 -3.18 17.07 7.24
N ASN A 277 -2.01 17.49 6.76
CA ASN A 277 -1.10 16.64 5.99
C ASN A 277 -0.20 15.74 6.84
N TYR A 278 -0.24 15.89 8.16
CA TYR A 278 0.71 15.25 9.06
C TYR A 278 0.03 14.50 10.20
N MET A 279 0.63 13.38 10.57
CA MET A 279 0.45 12.75 11.87
C MET A 279 1.57 13.26 12.78
N VAL A 280 1.25 14.18 13.68
CA VAL A 280 2.24 14.80 14.57
C VAL A 280 2.48 13.92 15.79
N VAL A 281 3.75 13.68 16.09
CA VAL A 281 4.24 12.98 17.28
C VAL A 281 5.02 13.98 18.12
N LEU A 282 4.65 14.11 19.40
CA LEU A 282 5.32 15.00 20.36
C LEU A 282 6.24 14.18 21.27
N GLY A 283 7.53 14.52 21.27
CA GLY A 283 8.55 13.94 22.13
C GLY A 283 8.89 14.86 23.31
N SER A 284 9.12 14.26 24.48
CA SER A 284 9.63 14.96 25.66
C SER A 284 11.14 14.78 25.80
N ALA A 285 11.76 15.62 26.63
CA ALA A 285 13.15 15.48 27.04
C ALA A 285 13.30 15.65 28.55
N SER A 286 14.41 15.16 29.11
CA SER A 286 14.80 15.50 30.48
C SER A 286 15.54 16.82 30.49
N GLY A 287 15.32 17.65 31.50
CA GLY A 287 16.07 18.88 31.77
C GLY A 287 16.24 19.12 33.26
N ALA A 288 16.79 20.28 33.63
CA ALA A 288 16.98 20.64 35.03
C ALA A 288 16.71 22.12 35.31
N ILE A 289 16.03 22.42 36.41
CA ILE A 289 15.99 23.76 36.99
C ILE A 289 16.91 23.73 38.21
N VAL A 290 18.00 24.49 38.17
CA VAL A 290 18.99 24.53 39.24
C VAL A 290 18.75 25.72 40.15
N GLY A 291 18.89 25.52 41.47
CA GLY A 291 18.93 26.65 42.39
C GLY A 291 20.07 27.58 42.01
N GLY A 292 19.82 28.89 41.98
CA GLY A 292 20.88 29.85 41.71
C GLY A 292 22.06 29.59 42.64
N GLN A 293 23.26 29.46 42.07
CA GLN A 293 24.50 29.57 42.84
C GLN A 293 24.49 30.98 43.43
N GLY A 294 23.96 31.12 44.65
CA GLY A 294 24.12 32.34 45.42
C GLY A 294 25.62 32.62 45.46
N ASN A 295 26.04 33.74 44.89
CA ASN A 295 27.39 34.22 45.09
C ASN A 295 27.54 34.39 46.61
N SER A 296 28.23 33.46 47.25
CA SER A 296 28.35 33.36 48.70
C SER A 296 29.27 34.43 49.30
N ASN A 297 29.44 35.56 48.61
CA ASN A 297 30.31 36.67 49.01
C ASN A 297 29.54 37.95 49.39
N ASN A 298 28.20 37.93 49.50
CA ASN A 298 27.45 39.06 50.07
C ASN A 298 26.55 38.65 51.24
N ALA A 299 27.15 38.02 52.26
CA ALA A 299 26.54 37.83 53.59
C ALA A 299 26.53 39.14 54.43
N GLY A 300 26.58 40.31 53.78
CA GLY A 300 26.48 41.61 54.41
C GLY A 300 25.47 42.44 53.63
N ASN A 301 24.35 42.74 54.28
CA ASN A 301 23.37 43.76 53.87
C ASN A 301 22.22 43.31 52.95
N ILE A 302 21.35 42.42 53.45
CA ILE A 302 19.91 42.45 53.11
C ILE A 302 19.12 42.41 54.44
N ALA A 303 19.20 43.50 55.20
CA ALA A 303 18.21 43.81 56.23
C ALA A 303 17.21 44.78 55.61
N GLY A 304 16.19 44.26 54.93
CA GLY A 304 15.18 45.11 54.29
C GLY A 304 14.38 44.46 53.17
N ALA A 305 13.87 43.25 53.35
CA ALA A 305 12.81 42.71 52.50
C ALA A 305 11.79 41.97 53.37
N VAL A 306 10.52 42.20 53.09
CA VAL A 306 9.33 41.87 53.88
C VAL A 306 9.26 40.37 54.23
N GLU A 307 9.19 40.05 55.53
CA GLU A 307 8.93 38.68 56.01
C GLU A 307 7.48 38.22 55.72
N PRO A 308 7.26 36.92 55.44
CA PRO A 308 5.92 36.35 55.48
C PRO A 308 5.38 36.37 56.91
N LYS A 309 4.14 36.83 57.08
CA LYS A 309 3.36 36.75 58.32
C LYS A 309 3.31 35.27 58.76
N TYR A 310 4.22 34.85 59.63
CA TYR A 310 4.14 33.79 60.65
C TYR A 310 5.57 33.36 60.97
N GLY A 311 6.27 34.22 61.72
CA GLY A 311 7.60 33.93 62.28
C GLY A 311 7.64 34.37 63.74
N ALA A 312 7.73 33.40 64.65
CA ALA A 312 8.04 33.66 66.05
C ALA A 312 9.52 34.10 66.15
N ARG A 313 9.76 35.25 66.78
CA ARG A 313 11.09 35.78 67.03
C ARG A 313 11.79 34.93 68.10
N TYR A 314 12.99 34.44 67.80
CA TYR A 314 13.96 34.10 68.85
C TYR A 314 15.01 35.20 68.91
N ASN A 315 14.87 36.08 69.90
CA ASN A 315 16.00 36.85 70.40
C ASN A 315 16.70 35.97 71.45
N ASN A 316 17.94 35.55 71.22
CA ASN A 316 18.81 35.29 72.36
C ASN A 316 20.29 35.58 72.03
N ASN A 317 20.72 36.76 72.46
CA ASN A 317 22.10 37.04 72.77
C ASN A 317 22.31 36.63 74.23
N THR A 318 22.98 35.50 74.49
CA THR A 318 24.03 35.33 75.51
C THR A 318 24.38 33.85 75.70
N ALA A 319 25.66 33.64 76.03
CA ALA A 319 26.30 32.36 76.20
C ALA A 319 25.79 31.55 77.40
N GLY A 320 25.81 30.22 77.27
CA GLY A 320 25.87 29.29 78.39
C GLY A 320 24.62 28.44 78.60
N SER A 321 24.88 27.16 78.87
CA SER A 321 23.98 26.10 79.36
C SER A 321 22.98 25.48 78.38
N ASN A 322 23.31 24.24 78.02
CA ASN A 322 22.38 23.17 77.65
C ASN A 322 21.46 22.86 78.84
N PRO A 323 20.13 22.82 78.63
CA PRO A 323 19.35 21.74 79.19
C PRO A 323 18.38 21.18 78.15
N PHE A 324 18.75 20.03 77.56
CA PHE A 324 17.75 19.07 77.11
C PHE A 324 16.93 18.67 78.35
N ASN A 325 15.70 19.17 78.44
CA ASN A 325 14.64 18.36 79.02
C ASN A 325 13.32 18.70 78.32
N ASP A 326 12.80 17.66 77.68
CA ASP A 326 11.39 17.31 77.53
C ASP A 326 10.38 18.46 77.46
N ASP A 327 9.87 18.73 76.25
CA ASP A 327 8.49 19.22 76.08
C ASP A 327 7.87 18.56 74.85
N GLN A 328 7.01 17.59 75.15
CA GLN A 328 6.07 16.92 74.27
C GLN A 328 5.11 17.93 73.62
N TYR A 329 5.07 18.01 72.28
CA TYR A 329 3.98 18.68 71.57
C TYR A 329 3.08 17.68 70.83
N GLN A 330 1.84 17.61 71.30
CA GLN A 330 0.69 16.97 70.67
C GLN A 330 0.32 17.69 69.36
N LEU A 331 0.25 16.95 68.26
CA LEU A 331 -0.26 17.41 66.96
C LEU A 331 -1.77 17.17 66.90
N SER A 332 -2.58 18.24 66.94
CA SER A 332 -4.00 18.16 66.57
C SER A 332 -4.15 18.34 65.05
N GLY A 333 -4.49 17.27 64.34
CA GLY A 333 -4.79 17.31 62.92
C GLY A 333 -4.36 16.02 62.23
N GLY A 334 -5.25 15.02 62.23
CA GLY A 334 -4.94 13.66 61.83
C GLY A 334 -4.59 13.51 60.35
N ILE A 335 -3.33 13.16 60.08
CA ILE A 335 -2.87 12.06 59.22
C ILE A 335 -1.35 11.88 59.47
N SER A 336 -0.94 10.64 59.74
CA SER A 336 0.29 10.24 60.44
C SER A 336 1.62 10.68 59.79
N PRO A 337 2.59 11.24 60.54
CA PRO A 337 3.94 11.50 60.04
C PRO A 337 4.83 10.24 60.06
N ILE A 338 5.46 9.95 58.92
CA ILE A 338 6.63 9.06 58.83
C ILE A 338 7.80 9.77 59.51
N VAL A 339 8.30 9.21 60.61
CA VAL A 339 9.51 9.68 61.31
C VAL A 339 10.74 9.14 60.57
N VAL A 340 11.49 10.03 59.93
CA VAL A 340 12.83 9.72 59.41
C VAL A 340 13.84 10.05 60.52
N VAL A 341 14.33 9.03 61.24
CA VAL A 341 15.52 9.19 62.09
C VAL A 341 16.74 9.05 61.18
N GLY A 342 17.28 10.19 60.75
CA GLY A 342 18.56 10.23 60.05
C GLY A 342 19.69 10.33 61.07
N ASP A 343 20.35 9.21 61.37
CA ASP A 343 21.64 9.26 62.06
C ASP A 343 22.74 9.69 61.08
N VAL A 344 23.38 10.79 61.44
CA VAL A 344 24.64 11.29 60.86
C VAL A 344 25.75 10.34 61.29
N VAL A 345 26.48 9.74 60.34
CA VAL A 345 27.76 9.10 60.64
C VAL A 345 28.85 9.64 59.73
N SER A 346 29.73 10.44 60.33
CA SER A 346 31.04 10.80 59.81
C SER A 346 32.00 9.60 59.92
N GLY A 347 32.65 9.25 58.80
CA GLY A 347 33.99 8.66 58.67
C GLY A 347 34.44 7.48 59.55
N GLY A 348 34.92 6.41 58.89
CA GLY A 348 36.05 5.60 59.38
C GLY A 348 35.77 4.12 59.72
N ASP A 349 36.38 3.25 58.91
CA ASP A 349 36.93 1.91 59.19
C ASP A 349 36.11 0.74 59.79
N VAL A 350 36.15 -0.36 59.01
CA VAL A 350 36.15 -1.82 59.30
C VAL A 350 35.58 -2.38 60.62
N GLY A 351 34.70 -3.38 60.48
CA GLY A 351 34.68 -4.53 61.40
C GLY A 351 33.30 -5.08 61.78
N SER A 352 32.98 -6.25 61.23
CA SER A 352 32.13 -7.34 61.74
C SER A 352 31.07 -7.09 62.83
N GLY A 353 29.85 -7.56 62.53
CA GLY A 353 29.07 -8.40 63.44
C GLY A 353 28.29 -7.69 64.55
N GLY A 354 27.07 -7.28 64.24
CA GLY A 354 26.07 -6.87 65.24
C GLY A 354 24.66 -7.11 64.71
N HIS A 355 24.07 -8.25 65.07
CA HIS A 355 22.64 -8.50 64.91
C HIS A 355 21.87 -7.62 65.91
N HIS A 356 21.17 -6.58 65.43
CA HIS A 356 20.13 -5.92 66.20
C HIS A 356 18.77 -6.45 65.78
N ASN A 357 18.18 -7.28 66.65
CA ASN A 357 16.78 -7.72 66.56
C ASN A 357 15.87 -6.51 66.78
N ILE A 358 15.19 -6.07 65.73
CA ILE A 358 14.06 -5.16 65.82
C ILE A 358 12.85 -5.97 66.26
N ASN A 359 12.25 -5.61 67.39
CA ASN A 359 11.05 -6.26 67.91
C ASN A 359 9.85 -5.82 67.04
N GLU A 360 9.40 -6.69 66.14
CA GLU A 360 8.28 -6.44 65.23
C GLU A 360 6.95 -6.55 65.98
N ASN A 361 6.37 -5.41 66.36
CA ASN A 361 4.95 -5.31 66.68
C ASN A 361 4.41 -4.00 66.09
N ALA A 362 3.95 -4.06 64.84
CA ALA A 362 3.16 -3.00 64.23
C ALA A 362 1.72 -3.04 64.77
N PRO A 363 1.07 -1.91 65.08
CA PRO A 363 -0.38 -1.90 65.32
C PRO A 363 -1.12 -2.34 64.04
N ALA A 364 -2.25 -3.03 64.21
CA ALA A 364 -3.04 -3.57 63.10
C ALA A 364 -3.41 -2.47 62.08
N GLY A 365 -2.92 -2.62 60.84
CA GLY A 365 -3.25 -1.76 59.70
C GLY A 365 -2.12 -0.87 59.13
N GLY A 366 -0.87 -1.01 59.59
CA GLY A 366 0.27 -0.25 59.04
C GLY A 366 1.33 -1.12 58.36
N CYS A 367 1.87 -0.66 57.22
CA CYS A 367 2.96 -1.30 56.49
C CYS A 367 4.32 -0.77 56.97
N ILE A 368 5.35 -1.62 57.00
CA ILE A 368 6.73 -1.24 57.35
C ILE A 368 7.64 -1.35 56.11
N LEU A 369 8.50 -0.35 55.93
CA LEU A 369 9.57 -0.35 54.94
C LEU A 369 10.88 -0.80 55.61
N VAL A 370 11.43 -1.93 55.17
CA VAL A 370 12.76 -2.39 55.60
C VAL A 370 13.65 -2.45 54.36
N GLY A 371 14.59 -1.52 54.26
CA GLY A 371 15.39 -1.30 53.05
C GLY A 371 14.51 -0.85 51.87
N ASN A 372 14.59 -1.53 50.72
CA ASN A 372 13.89 -1.15 49.49
C ASN A 372 12.59 -1.95 49.23
N LYS A 373 11.98 -2.57 50.25
CA LYS A 373 10.70 -3.30 50.12
C LYS A 373 9.69 -2.87 51.17
N ILE A 374 8.43 -2.65 50.73
CA ILE A 374 7.27 -2.37 51.58
C ILE A 374 6.52 -3.67 51.82
N SER A 375 6.26 -4.00 53.09
CA SER A 375 5.35 -5.08 53.49
C SER A 375 4.17 -4.52 54.27
N CYS A 376 2.99 -4.76 53.69
CA CYS A 376 1.66 -4.66 54.29
C CYS A 376 1.17 -6.09 54.54
#